data_AF-A0A439S4Q1-F1
#
_entry.id   AF-A0A439S4Q1-F1
#
_cell.length_a   1.000
_cell.length_b   1.000
_cell.length_c   1.000
_cell.angle_alpha   90.00
_cell.angle_beta   90.00
_cell.angle_gamma   90.00
#
_symmetry.space_group_name_H-M   'P 1'
#
loop_
_entity.id
_entity.type
_entity.pdbx_description
1 polymer ?
#
loop_
_entity_poly.entity_id
_entity_poly.type
_entity_poly.pdbx_seq_one_letter_code
_entity_poly.pdbx_strand_id
1 'polypeptide(L)'
;MFERKSAKADTNVPTIADLNPTLATLREKKAKIGEESAKLRAEEFELALSDGPEDADENRDNRLAVILGKPTAPSKPTRLTRRTEIGQRLRDLADAREIIDREIQTETTRASAILQERLRPEYIQRMRGLTDALVALDTAARSCRELSTAVADAGYSNGWMSAHFSRMLEGGRNGPIGTLLNEISRDGYLKLTDIPGELK
;
A
#
# COMPACT_ATOMS: atom_id res chain seq x y z
N MET A 1 -2.70 29.75 -29.78
CA MET A 1 -3.77 28.90 -29.22
C MET A 1 -3.11 27.58 -28.85
N PHE A 2 -2.95 27.25 -27.56
CA PHE A 2 -2.36 25.98 -27.13
C PHE A 2 -3.44 24.90 -27.09
N GLU A 3 -3.77 24.31 -28.23
CA GLU A 3 -4.54 23.07 -28.25
C GLU A 3 -3.63 21.89 -27.85
N ARG A 4 -3.42 21.70 -26.55
CA ARG A 4 -2.94 20.40 -26.07
C ARG A 4 -4.11 19.43 -26.09
N LYS A 5 -4.20 18.62 -27.14
CA LYS A 5 -4.95 17.35 -27.11
C LYS A 5 -4.42 16.57 -25.91
N SER A 6 -5.15 16.60 -24.81
CA SER A 6 -4.94 15.69 -23.69
C SER A 6 -5.14 14.29 -24.24
N ALA A 7 -4.05 13.60 -24.55
CA ALA A 7 -4.08 12.17 -24.72
C ALA A 7 -4.49 11.61 -23.35
N LYS A 8 -5.78 11.28 -23.21
CA LYS A 8 -6.24 10.38 -22.15
C LYS A 8 -5.52 9.06 -22.40
N ALA A 9 -4.34 8.93 -21.82
CA ALA A 9 -3.63 7.67 -21.78
C ALA A 9 -4.47 6.79 -20.84
N ASP A 10 -5.10 5.78 -21.43
CA ASP A 10 -5.93 4.79 -20.75
C ASP A 10 -5.00 4.02 -19.80
N THR A 11 -4.91 4.52 -18.56
CA THR A 11 -3.92 4.03 -17.59
C THR A 11 -4.57 2.84 -16.91
N ASN A 12 -4.61 1.70 -17.60
CA ASN A 12 -5.18 0.48 -17.07
C ASN A 12 -4.21 -0.12 -16.05
N VAL A 13 -4.32 0.34 -14.80
CA VAL A 13 -3.59 -0.24 -13.66
C VAL A 13 -4.31 -1.53 -13.27
N PRO A 14 -3.69 -2.71 -13.47
CA PRO A 14 -4.31 -3.97 -13.09
C PRO A 14 -4.55 -4.01 -11.58
N THR A 15 -5.66 -4.61 -11.18
CA THR A 15 -5.96 -4.76 -9.75
C THR A 15 -5.03 -5.79 -9.13
N ILE A 16 -4.85 -5.72 -7.82
CA ILE A 16 -4.05 -6.71 -7.07
C ILE A 16 -4.60 -8.14 -7.27
N ALA A 17 -5.91 -8.28 -7.48
CA ALA A 17 -6.54 -9.56 -7.77
C ALA A 17 -6.14 -10.13 -9.14
N ASP A 18 -5.93 -9.27 -10.14
CA ASP A 18 -5.48 -9.67 -11.47
C ASP A 18 -4.02 -10.14 -11.48
N LEU A 19 -3.21 -9.59 -10.58
CA LEU A 19 -1.78 -9.90 -10.47
C LEU A 19 -1.51 -11.12 -9.60
N ASN A 20 -2.37 -11.39 -8.62
CA ASN A 20 -2.16 -12.49 -7.69
C ASN A 20 -3.48 -13.05 -7.12
N PRO A 21 -4.03 -14.13 -7.71
CA PRO A 21 -5.27 -14.74 -7.24
C PRO A 21 -5.12 -15.37 -5.84
N THR A 22 -3.90 -15.65 -5.38
CA THR A 22 -3.67 -16.22 -4.04
C THR A 22 -3.99 -15.22 -2.92
N LEU A 23 -3.91 -13.91 -3.18
CA LEU A 23 -4.28 -12.90 -2.19
C LEU A 23 -5.77 -12.93 -1.84
N ALA A 24 -6.64 -13.25 -2.81
CA ALA A 24 -8.07 -13.40 -2.57
C ALA A 24 -8.33 -14.59 -1.62
N THR A 25 -7.68 -15.72 -1.87
CA THR A 25 -7.84 -16.93 -1.05
C THR A 25 -7.26 -16.75 0.35
N LEU A 26 -6.13 -16.07 0.50
CA LEU A 26 -5.55 -15.75 1.81
C LEU A 26 -6.43 -14.79 2.63
N ARG A 27 -7.02 -13.78 1.99
CA ARG A 27 -7.97 -12.86 2.63
C ARG A 27 -9.24 -13.58 3.07
N GLU A 28 -9.75 -14.50 2.25
CA GLU A 28 -10.90 -15.34 2.62
C GLU A 28 -10.57 -16.24 3.82
N LYS A 29 -9.39 -16.89 3.84
CA LYS A 29 -8.94 -17.68 5.00
C LYS A 29 -8.84 -16.84 6.27
N LYS A 30 -8.28 -15.62 6.17
CA LYS A 30 -8.22 -14.67 7.29
C LYS A 30 -9.61 -14.30 7.80
N ALA A 31 -10.58 -14.07 6.91
CA ALA A 31 -11.96 -13.79 7.28
C ALA A 31 -12.59 -14.97 8.04
N LYS A 32 -12.43 -16.21 7.54
CA LYS A 32 -12.92 -17.43 8.22
C LYS A 32 -12.34 -17.61 9.62
N ILE A 33 -11.05 -17.36 9.81
CA ILE A 33 -10.41 -17.37 11.14
C ILE A 33 -11.00 -16.30 12.06
N GLY A 34 -11.27 -15.11 11.52
CA GLY A 34 -11.93 -14.03 12.24
C GLY A 34 -13.34 -14.41 12.71
N GLU A 35 -14.13 -15.03 11.84
CA GLU A 35 -15.48 -15.53 12.15
C GLU A 35 -15.45 -16.63 13.22
N GLU A 36 -14.53 -17.61 13.09
CA GLU A 36 -14.35 -18.67 14.09
C GLU A 36 -13.95 -18.10 15.46
N SER A 37 -13.01 -17.15 15.46
CA SER A 37 -12.58 -16.47 16.68
C SER A 37 -13.69 -15.66 17.34
N ALA A 38 -14.57 -15.04 16.54
CA ALA A 38 -15.71 -14.29 17.05
C ALA A 38 -16.75 -15.22 17.70
N LYS A 39 -17.04 -16.37 17.07
CA LYS A 39 -17.94 -17.39 17.63
C LYS A 39 -17.42 -17.94 18.97
N LEU A 40 -16.14 -18.27 19.04
CA LEU A 40 -15.51 -18.80 20.26
C LEU A 40 -15.51 -17.79 21.41
N ARG A 41 -15.33 -16.49 21.12
CA ARG A 41 -15.44 -15.44 22.15
C ARG A 41 -16.87 -15.24 22.64
N ALA A 42 -17.87 -15.36 21.76
CA ALA A 42 -19.26 -15.33 22.16
C ALA A 42 -19.59 -16.53 23.07
N GLU A 43 -19.12 -17.73 22.70
CA GLU A 43 -19.27 -18.93 23.52
C GLU A 43 -18.57 -18.78 24.89
N GLU A 44 -17.34 -18.25 24.93
CA GLU A 44 -16.64 -17.99 26.19
C GLU A 44 -17.41 -17.03 27.10
N PHE A 45 -17.99 -15.98 26.51
CA PHE A 45 -18.80 -14.99 27.22
C PHE A 45 -20.11 -15.59 27.76
N GLU A 46 -20.80 -16.41 26.96
CA GLU A 46 -22.01 -17.14 27.39
C GLU A 46 -21.70 -18.10 28.55
N LEU A 47 -20.59 -18.84 28.46
CA LEU A 47 -20.15 -19.72 29.55
C LEU A 47 -19.81 -18.93 30.82
N ALA A 48 -19.22 -17.73 30.69
CA ALA A 48 -18.93 -16.88 31.85
C ALA A 48 -20.19 -16.28 32.51
N LEU A 49 -21.26 -16.05 31.76
CA LEU A 49 -22.53 -15.51 32.24
C LEU A 49 -23.49 -16.55 32.80
N SER A 50 -23.30 -17.83 32.47
CA SER A 50 -24.13 -18.90 33.01
C SER A 50 -24.00 -18.97 34.55
N ASP A 51 -25.01 -18.50 35.28
CA ASP A 51 -25.09 -18.67 36.73
C ASP A 51 -25.75 -20.02 37.08
N GLY A 52 -25.09 -20.81 37.93
CA GLY A 52 -25.56 -22.11 38.40
C GLY A 52 -24.42 -22.99 38.93
N PRO A 53 -24.70 -24.01 39.77
CA PRO A 53 -23.67 -24.92 40.25
C PRO A 53 -23.03 -25.66 39.07
N GLU A 54 -21.76 -25.35 38.76
CA GLU A 54 -20.94 -26.12 37.83
C GLU A 54 -20.80 -27.55 38.35
N ASP A 55 -21.19 -28.56 37.55
CA ASP A 55 -20.71 -29.95 37.54
C ASP A 55 -20.77 -30.77 38.85
N ALA A 56 -21.08 -30.15 39.99
CA ALA A 56 -21.13 -30.76 41.31
C ALA A 56 -22.40 -31.62 41.44
N ASP A 57 -23.49 -31.18 40.81
CA ASP A 57 -24.76 -31.91 40.78
C ASP A 57 -24.72 -33.07 39.77
N GLU A 58 -24.16 -32.91 38.55
CA GLU A 58 -24.01 -34.03 37.61
C GLU A 58 -23.02 -35.11 38.12
N ASN A 59 -21.91 -34.71 38.76
CA ASN A 59 -21.01 -35.67 39.42
C ASN A 59 -21.65 -36.33 40.64
N ARG A 60 -22.51 -35.61 41.38
CA ARG A 60 -23.30 -36.19 42.47
C ARG A 60 -24.32 -37.19 41.93
N ASP A 61 -25.01 -36.87 40.85
CA ASP A 61 -26.01 -37.74 40.23
C ASP A 61 -25.38 -38.98 39.61
N ASN A 62 -24.20 -38.87 38.99
CA ASN A 62 -23.45 -40.03 38.54
C ASN A 62 -22.93 -40.88 39.71
N ARG A 63 -22.44 -40.26 40.81
CA ARG A 63 -22.08 -41.01 42.04
C ARG A 63 -23.29 -41.72 42.66
N LEU A 64 -24.46 -41.06 42.66
CA LEU A 64 -25.71 -41.65 43.15
C LEU A 64 -26.22 -42.77 42.23
N ALA A 65 -26.10 -42.63 40.91
CA ALA A 65 -26.47 -43.68 39.95
C ALA A 65 -25.62 -44.94 40.15
N VAL A 66 -24.32 -44.80 40.41
CA VAL A 66 -23.43 -45.91 40.78
C VAL A 66 -23.87 -46.59 42.08
N ILE A 67 -24.18 -45.81 43.12
CA ILE A 67 -24.68 -46.35 44.41
C ILE A 67 -26.02 -47.07 44.23
N LEU A 68 -26.88 -46.58 43.32
CA LEU A 68 -28.21 -47.13 43.05
C LEU A 68 -28.21 -48.22 41.96
N GLY A 69 -27.05 -48.61 41.43
CA GLY A 69 -26.92 -49.65 40.39
C GLY A 69 -27.53 -49.27 39.03
N LYS A 70 -27.69 -47.97 38.75
CA LYS A 70 -28.21 -47.46 37.48
C LYS A 70 -27.06 -47.11 36.51
N PRO A 71 -27.27 -47.22 35.19
CA PRO A 71 -26.28 -46.80 34.21
C PRO A 71 -25.99 -45.30 34.34
N THR A 72 -24.71 -44.93 34.36
CA THR A 72 -24.26 -43.54 34.41
C THR A 72 -24.41 -42.86 33.06
N ALA A 73 -24.74 -41.57 33.06
CA ALA A 73 -24.77 -40.79 31.84
C ALA A 73 -23.33 -40.52 31.34
N PRO A 74 -23.10 -40.41 30.03
CA PRO A 74 -21.80 -40.01 29.51
C PRO A 74 -21.45 -38.61 30.04
N SER A 75 -20.26 -38.50 30.65
CA SER A 75 -19.75 -37.25 31.21
C SER A 75 -19.62 -36.21 30.10
N LYS A 76 -20.37 -35.11 30.18
CA LYS A 76 -20.12 -33.95 29.34
C LYS A 76 -18.83 -33.26 29.82
N PRO A 77 -18.07 -32.61 28.92
CA PRO A 77 -16.95 -31.78 29.33
C PRO A 77 -17.47 -30.68 30.26
N THR A 78 -16.80 -30.53 31.41
CA THR A 78 -17.12 -29.50 32.40
C THR A 78 -16.98 -28.12 31.78
N ARG A 79 -17.70 -27.13 32.34
CA ARG A 79 -17.61 -25.74 31.85
C ARG A 79 -16.16 -25.23 31.86
N LEU A 80 -15.39 -25.62 32.89
CA LEU A 80 -13.97 -25.31 32.99
C LEU A 80 -13.16 -25.93 31.84
N THR A 81 -13.37 -27.23 31.54
CA THR A 81 -12.66 -27.88 30.42
C THR A 81 -12.98 -27.23 29.08
N ARG A 82 -14.26 -26.89 28.84
CA ARG A 82 -14.66 -26.19 27.62
C ARG A 82 -14.03 -24.81 27.50
N ARG A 83 -13.96 -24.04 28.59
CA ARG A 83 -13.25 -22.75 28.61
C ARG A 83 -11.75 -22.89 28.33
N THR A 84 -11.11 -23.95 28.83
CA THR A 84 -9.69 -24.20 28.52
C THR A 84 -9.46 -24.57 27.06
N GLU A 85 -10.35 -25.36 26.45
CA GLU A 85 -10.31 -25.69 25.01
C GLU A 85 -10.50 -24.44 24.15
N ILE A 86 -11.48 -23.59 24.49
CA ILE A 86 -11.72 -22.32 23.79
C ILE A 86 -10.49 -21.43 23.89
N GLY A 87 -9.89 -21.30 25.09
CA GLY A 87 -8.68 -20.50 25.28
C GLY A 87 -7.46 -21.01 24.51
N GLN A 88 -7.30 -22.33 24.38
CA GLN A 88 -6.28 -22.93 23.51
C GLN A 88 -6.57 -22.62 22.04
N ARG A 89 -7.80 -22.86 21.59
CA ARG A 89 -8.20 -22.64 20.20
C ARG A 89 -8.05 -21.18 19.77
N LEU A 90 -8.37 -20.22 20.65
CA LEU A 90 -8.18 -18.80 20.40
C LEU A 90 -6.71 -18.40 20.23
N ARG A 91 -5.78 -19.06 20.95
CA ARG A 91 -4.34 -18.88 20.76
C ARG A 91 -3.90 -19.44 19.40
N ASP A 92 -4.31 -20.67 19.08
CA ASP A 92 -3.98 -21.28 17.78
C ASP A 92 -4.48 -20.44 16.60
N LEU A 93 -5.69 -19.87 16.72
CA LEU A 93 -6.27 -18.98 15.70
C LEU A 93 -5.53 -17.64 15.61
N ALA A 94 -4.99 -17.12 16.72
CA ALA A 94 -4.15 -15.92 16.71
C ALA A 94 -2.82 -16.19 15.99
N ASP A 95 -2.17 -17.32 16.28
CA ASP A 95 -0.93 -17.74 15.62
C ASP A 95 -1.15 -17.99 14.13
N ALA A 96 -2.23 -18.68 13.77
CA ALA A 96 -2.61 -18.93 12.37
C ALA A 96 -2.88 -17.62 11.61
N ARG A 97 -3.51 -16.63 12.27
CA ARG A 97 -3.73 -15.31 11.69
C ARG A 97 -2.43 -14.57 11.43
N GLU A 98 -1.47 -14.64 12.36
CA GLU A 98 -0.16 -14.01 12.18
C GLU A 98 0.59 -14.60 10.98
N ILE A 99 0.56 -15.93 10.82
CA ILE A 99 1.15 -16.61 9.66
C ILE A 99 0.51 -16.10 8.36
N ILE A 100 -0.82 -16.06 8.29
CA ILE A 100 -1.54 -15.57 7.10
C ILE A 100 -1.22 -14.10 6.82
N ASP A 101 -1.07 -13.26 7.84
CA ASP A 101 -0.71 -11.85 7.67
C ASP A 101 0.69 -11.70 7.05
N ARG A 102 1.66 -12.52 7.47
CA ARG A 102 2.99 -12.56 6.85
C ARG A 102 2.94 -13.05 5.40
N GLU A 103 2.11 -14.05 5.11
CA GLU A 103 1.91 -14.55 3.74
C GLU A 103 1.27 -13.49 2.84
N ILE A 104 0.21 -12.82 3.31
CA ILE A 104 -0.43 -11.70 2.59
C ILE A 104 0.58 -10.60 2.27
N GLN A 105 1.43 -10.23 3.24
CA GLN A 105 2.46 -9.22 3.03
C GLN A 105 3.49 -9.66 1.98
N THR A 106 3.91 -10.92 2.03
CA THR A 106 4.83 -11.52 1.05
C THR A 106 4.25 -11.47 -0.36
N GLU A 107 3.01 -11.93 -0.51
CA GLU A 107 2.30 -11.96 -1.79
C GLU A 107 1.98 -10.57 -2.33
N THR A 108 1.70 -9.60 -1.45
CA THR A 108 1.53 -8.19 -1.81
C THR A 108 2.84 -7.58 -2.32
N THR A 109 3.96 -7.93 -1.70
CA THR A 109 5.28 -7.49 -2.12
C THR A 109 5.63 -8.05 -3.50
N ARG A 110 5.34 -9.34 -3.74
CA ARG A 110 5.49 -9.98 -5.07
C ARG A 110 4.61 -9.32 -6.13
N ALA A 111 3.33 -9.10 -5.83
CA ALA A 111 2.41 -8.43 -6.75
C ALA A 111 2.88 -6.99 -7.08
N SER A 112 3.41 -6.28 -6.10
CA SER A 112 3.95 -4.92 -6.28
C SER A 112 5.18 -4.92 -7.21
N ALA A 113 6.07 -5.90 -7.07
CA ALA A 113 7.22 -6.04 -7.96
C ALA A 113 6.79 -6.29 -9.42
N ILE A 114 5.80 -7.18 -9.63
CA ILE A 114 5.23 -7.44 -10.96
C ILE A 114 4.57 -6.17 -11.54
N LEU A 115 3.81 -5.45 -10.71
CA LEU A 115 3.17 -4.19 -11.13
C LEU A 115 4.21 -3.16 -11.53
N GLN A 116 5.27 -2.99 -10.74
CA GLN A 116 6.36 -2.07 -11.03
C GLN A 116 7.03 -2.43 -12.36
N GLU A 117 7.36 -3.70 -12.58
CA GLU A 117 7.95 -4.15 -13.84
C GLU A 117 7.05 -3.86 -15.05
N ARG A 118 5.74 -4.09 -14.90
CA ARG A 118 4.75 -3.84 -15.96
C ARG A 118 4.56 -2.35 -16.26
N LEU A 119 4.52 -1.50 -15.24
CA LEU A 119 4.29 -0.06 -15.38
C LEU A 119 5.55 0.75 -15.67
N ARG A 120 6.74 0.20 -15.36
CA ARG A 120 8.02 0.90 -15.50
C ARG A 120 8.26 1.46 -16.91
N PRO A 121 8.01 0.74 -18.02
CA PRO A 121 8.22 1.28 -19.37
C PRO A 121 7.35 2.51 -19.65
N GLU A 122 6.07 2.46 -19.28
CA GLU A 122 5.14 3.57 -19.47
C GLU A 122 5.51 4.76 -18.59
N TYR A 123 5.88 4.51 -17.34
CA TYR A 123 6.35 5.56 -16.44
C TYR A 123 7.62 6.24 -16.98
N ILE A 124 8.61 5.46 -17.46
CA ILE A 124 9.81 6.00 -18.13
C ILE A 124 9.43 6.86 -19.34
N GLN A 125 8.50 6.40 -20.17
CA GLN A 125 8.04 7.17 -21.34
C GLN A 125 7.42 8.51 -20.92
N ARG A 126 6.58 8.52 -19.89
CA ARG A 126 5.97 9.75 -19.36
C ARG A 126 7.01 10.68 -18.73
N MET A 127 7.97 10.13 -18.01
CA MET A 127 9.09 10.88 -17.43
C MET A 127 9.96 11.53 -18.51
N ARG A 128 10.22 10.85 -19.63
CA ARG A 128 10.90 11.46 -20.78
C ARG A 128 10.12 12.63 -21.36
N GLY A 129 8.81 12.46 -21.56
CA GLY A 129 7.96 13.58 -22.03
C GLY A 129 7.96 14.78 -21.07
N LEU A 130 8.02 14.53 -19.76
CA LEU A 130 8.20 15.58 -18.76
C LEU A 130 9.56 16.26 -18.90
N THR A 131 10.64 15.49 -19.02
CA THR A 131 12.00 16.01 -19.26
C THR A 131 12.06 16.89 -20.51
N ASP A 132 11.51 16.43 -21.63
CA ASP A 132 11.49 17.19 -22.89
C ASP A 132 10.78 18.53 -22.72
N ALA A 133 9.66 18.54 -21.98
CA ALA A 133 8.92 19.76 -21.69
C ALA A 133 9.71 20.73 -20.79
N LEU A 134 10.47 20.21 -19.82
CA LEU A 134 11.32 21.03 -18.94
C LEU A 134 12.50 21.64 -19.71
N VAL A 135 13.12 20.87 -20.59
CA VAL A 135 14.19 21.37 -21.48
C VAL A 135 13.67 22.46 -22.42
N ALA A 136 12.50 22.24 -23.02
CA ALA A 136 11.86 23.24 -23.87
C ALA A 136 11.51 24.53 -23.08
N LEU A 137 11.05 24.38 -21.84
CA LEU A 137 10.75 25.49 -20.95
C LEU A 137 12.00 26.30 -20.58
N ASP A 138 13.11 25.64 -20.22
CA ASP A 138 14.39 26.30 -19.95
C ASP A 138 14.89 27.07 -21.19
N THR A 139 14.83 26.42 -22.36
CA THR A 139 15.25 27.04 -23.63
C THR A 139 14.43 28.30 -23.92
N ALA A 140 13.10 28.24 -23.77
CA ALA A 140 12.23 29.39 -23.93
C ALA A 140 12.53 30.49 -22.90
N ALA A 141 12.80 30.12 -21.65
CA ALA A 141 13.15 31.06 -20.59
C ALA A 141 14.46 31.81 -20.90
N ARG A 142 15.49 31.10 -21.38
CA ARG A 142 16.76 31.70 -21.82
C ARG A 142 16.55 32.67 -22.98
N SER A 143 15.79 32.29 -24.00
CA SER A 143 15.49 33.17 -25.13
C SER A 143 14.78 34.46 -24.69
N CYS A 144 13.82 34.39 -23.76
CA CYS A 144 13.19 35.59 -23.21
C CYS A 144 14.19 36.48 -22.44
N ARG A 145 15.16 35.90 -21.73
CA ARG A 145 16.21 36.65 -21.03
C ARG A 145 17.17 37.31 -22.01
N GLU A 146 17.60 36.60 -23.05
CA GLU A 146 18.45 37.14 -24.11
C GLU A 146 17.81 38.38 -24.74
N LEU A 147 16.50 38.33 -25.03
CA LEU A 147 15.77 39.49 -25.50
C LEU A 147 15.76 40.63 -24.47
N SER A 148 15.49 40.33 -23.20
CA SER A 148 15.50 41.33 -22.12
C SER A 148 16.87 41.99 -21.98
N THR A 149 17.96 41.22 -22.08
CA THR A 149 19.34 41.72 -22.06
C THR A 149 19.63 42.59 -23.27
N ALA A 150 19.28 42.15 -24.48
CA ALA A 150 19.48 42.93 -25.70
C ALA A 150 18.75 44.29 -25.68
N VAL A 151 17.54 44.34 -25.10
CA VAL A 151 16.79 45.60 -24.91
C VAL A 151 17.52 46.53 -23.95
N ALA A 152 18.06 46.01 -22.85
CA ALA A 152 18.85 46.80 -21.90
C ALA A 152 20.18 47.29 -22.50
N ASP A 153 20.88 46.43 -23.25
CA ASP A 153 22.14 46.77 -23.92
C ASP A 153 21.96 47.86 -24.98
N ALA A 154 20.77 47.93 -25.60
CA ALA A 154 20.38 49.02 -26.49
C ALA A 154 20.03 50.34 -25.75
N GLY A 155 20.14 50.38 -24.42
CA GLY A 155 19.91 51.56 -23.58
C GLY A 155 18.45 51.78 -23.19
N TYR A 156 17.55 50.84 -23.47
CA TYR A 156 16.13 50.95 -23.10
C TYR A 156 15.85 50.31 -21.74
N SER A 157 14.85 50.84 -21.03
CA SER A 157 14.34 50.21 -19.80
C SER A 157 13.59 48.93 -20.13
N ASN A 158 13.97 47.82 -19.48
CA ASN A 158 13.37 46.50 -19.65
C ASN A 158 12.61 46.00 -18.39
N GLY A 159 12.31 46.90 -17.43
CA GLY A 159 11.74 46.51 -16.13
C GLY A 159 10.39 45.78 -16.20
N TRP A 160 9.61 45.98 -17.27
CA TRP A 160 8.36 45.26 -17.52
C TRP A 160 8.59 43.83 -18.01
N MET A 161 9.75 43.53 -18.60
CA MET A 161 10.12 42.19 -19.08
C MET A 161 10.64 41.32 -17.94
N SER A 162 11.37 41.91 -16.99
CA SER A 162 11.98 41.17 -15.88
C SER A 162 10.97 40.71 -14.82
N ALA A 163 9.79 41.34 -14.75
CA ALA A 163 8.76 41.04 -13.75
C ALA A 163 8.09 39.65 -13.91
N HIS A 164 8.31 38.97 -15.03
CA HIS A 164 7.61 37.72 -15.36
C HIS A 164 8.50 36.47 -15.25
N PHE A 165 9.78 36.61 -14.88
CA PHE A 165 10.65 35.45 -14.72
C PHE A 165 10.44 34.79 -13.35
N SER A 166 10.04 33.52 -13.38
CA SER A 166 10.02 32.69 -12.19
C SER A 166 11.43 32.25 -11.81
N ARG A 167 11.75 32.30 -10.52
CA ARG A 167 12.99 31.73 -9.95
C ARG A 167 13.18 30.25 -10.27
N MET A 168 12.10 29.52 -10.54
CA MET A 168 12.15 28.13 -10.97
C MET A 168 12.96 27.91 -12.26
N LEU A 169 13.01 28.94 -13.12
CA LEU A 169 13.66 28.88 -14.43
C LEU A 169 15.13 29.33 -14.37
N GLU A 170 15.62 29.76 -13.21
CA GLU A 170 16.95 30.34 -13.03
C GLU A 170 17.99 29.26 -12.70
N GLY A 171 19.28 29.59 -12.88
CA GLY A 171 20.40 28.81 -12.35
C GLY A 171 20.97 27.73 -13.28
N GLY A 172 20.38 27.49 -14.45
CA GLY A 172 20.89 26.52 -15.44
C GLY A 172 21.09 25.14 -14.81
N ARG A 173 22.31 24.58 -14.94
CA ARG A 173 22.75 23.35 -14.27
C ARG A 173 22.40 23.28 -12.78
N ASN A 174 22.70 24.34 -12.03
CA ASN A 174 22.48 24.39 -10.57
C ASN A 174 21.07 24.91 -10.23
N GLY A 175 20.25 25.15 -11.25
CA GLY A 175 18.87 25.56 -11.11
C GLY A 175 17.95 24.40 -10.75
N PRO A 176 16.68 24.70 -10.41
CA PRO A 176 15.69 23.67 -10.10
C PRO A 176 15.48 22.66 -11.23
N ILE A 177 15.51 23.12 -12.49
CA ILE A 177 15.37 22.24 -13.66
C ILE A 177 16.59 21.33 -13.82
N GLY A 178 17.81 21.88 -13.81
CA GLY A 178 19.04 21.08 -13.93
C GLY A 178 19.18 20.05 -12.81
N THR A 179 18.86 20.44 -11.57
CA THR A 179 18.86 19.55 -10.40
C THR A 179 17.87 18.39 -10.59
N LEU A 180 16.63 18.69 -10.96
CA LEU A 180 15.60 17.66 -11.19
C LEU A 180 15.98 16.70 -12.32
N LEU A 181 16.52 17.21 -13.44
CA LEU A 181 16.97 16.36 -14.55
C LEU A 181 18.10 15.42 -14.13
N ASN A 182 19.04 15.92 -13.32
CA ASN A 182 20.13 15.11 -12.77
C ASN A 182 19.62 14.04 -11.79
N GLU A 183 18.62 14.34 -10.96
CA GLU A 183 17.97 13.34 -10.09
C GLU A 183 17.26 12.26 -10.89
N ILE A 184 16.46 12.64 -11.91
CA ILE A 184 15.78 11.70 -12.81
C ILE A 184 16.80 10.79 -13.52
N SER A 185 17.95 11.34 -13.90
CA SER A 185 19.01 10.55 -14.52
C SER A 185 19.71 9.61 -13.53
N ARG A 186 20.02 10.08 -12.31
CA ARG A 186 20.60 9.27 -11.24
C ARG A 186 19.73 8.06 -10.90
N ASP A 187 18.42 8.25 -10.90
CA ASP A 187 17.46 7.19 -10.61
C ASP A 187 17.22 6.23 -11.81
N GLY A 188 17.90 6.48 -12.94
CA GLY A 188 17.93 5.60 -14.11
C GLY A 188 16.73 5.74 -15.05
N TYR A 189 15.90 6.77 -14.88
CA TYR A 189 14.76 7.03 -15.77
C TYR A 189 15.17 7.75 -17.07
N LEU A 190 16.34 8.41 -17.05
CA LEU A 190 16.90 9.15 -18.18
C LEU A 190 18.42 8.90 -18.28
N LYS A 191 18.96 8.83 -19.51
CA LYS A 191 20.41 8.79 -19.66
C LYS A 191 20.98 10.20 -19.52
N LEU A 192 22.15 10.33 -18.90
CA LEU A 192 22.85 11.61 -18.80
C LEU A 192 23.16 12.21 -20.19
N THR A 193 23.22 11.39 -21.24
CA THR A 193 23.37 11.83 -22.62
C THR A 193 22.18 12.63 -23.13
N ASP A 194 20.99 12.38 -22.60
CA ASP A 194 19.72 12.91 -23.09
C ASP A 194 19.42 14.30 -22.46
N ILE A 195 20.17 14.71 -21.45
CA ILE A 195 20.11 16.06 -20.86
C ILE A 195 20.92 17.02 -21.75
N PRO A 196 20.47 18.26 -22.02
CA PRO A 196 21.30 19.26 -22.69
C PRO A 196 22.54 19.63 -21.88
N GLY A 197 23.68 19.87 -22.52
CA GLY A 197 24.95 20.15 -21.83
C GLY A 197 24.89 21.34 -20.85
N GLU A 198 24.05 22.32 -21.12
CA GLU A 198 23.83 23.50 -20.25
C GLU A 198 23.09 23.18 -18.94
N LEU A 199 22.44 22.01 -18.88
CA LEU A 199 21.66 21.52 -17.74
C LEU A 199 22.30 20.30 -17.05
N LYS A 200 23.44 19.79 -17.57
CA LYS A 200 24.22 18.69 -16.98
C LYS A 200 25.13 19.18 -15.87
#